data_AF-A0AAV7E1K5-F1
#
_entry.id   AF-A0AAV7E1K5-F1
#
_cell.length_a   1.000
_cell.length_b   1.000
_cell.length_c   1.000
_cell.angle_alpha   90.00
_cell.angle_beta   90.00
_cell.angle_gamma   90.00
#
_symmetry.space_group_name_H-M   'P 1'
#
loop_
_entity.id
_entity.type
_entity.pdbx_description
1 polymer ?
#
loop_
_entity_poly.entity_id
_entity_poly.type
_entity_poly.pdbx_seq_one_letter_code
_entity_poly.pdbx_strand_id
1 'polypeptide(L)'
;MPRSGKIKGRRWRKGKDERKKERKRDGEEKEKGKKKGRWRKRKRKKKKMEKKLDIDVNPELLQFLNKELAGGERLVAHEFFLILAVCNTVIPIVTHRQSLSFMGSEFHEDAKAIDYQGESSDGQALVAAASVYGYTLNERTSSHIVVDVIGEKLMLDLQGLDEFDRVRKRTSVVIRFPYNFVVVMGKGADSSMLGILS
;
A
#
# COMPACT_ATOMS: atom_id res chain seq x y z
N MET A 1 96.83 -5.15 5.58
CA MET A 1 96.35 -3.76 5.34
C MET A 1 94.97 -3.81 4.66
N PRO A 2 94.03 -2.90 4.97
CA PRO A 2 92.58 -3.09 4.79
C PRO A 2 92.04 -2.42 3.52
N ARG A 3 90.87 -2.86 3.02
CA ARG A 3 89.84 -1.96 2.43
C ARG A 3 88.42 -2.47 2.68
N SER A 4 87.65 -1.57 3.28
CA SER A 4 86.22 -1.69 3.60
C SER A 4 85.33 -1.59 2.36
N GLY A 5 84.21 -2.30 2.35
CA GLY A 5 83.08 -2.08 1.44
C GLY A 5 81.75 -2.26 2.16
N LYS A 6 81.07 -1.15 2.45
CA LYS A 6 79.76 -1.06 3.11
C LYS A 6 78.66 -1.66 2.23
N ILE A 7 77.74 -2.44 2.81
CA ILE A 7 76.41 -2.68 2.24
C ILE A 7 75.38 -2.02 3.14
N LYS A 8 74.89 -0.85 2.73
CA LYS A 8 73.70 -0.20 3.28
C LYS A 8 72.47 -0.77 2.58
N GLY A 9 71.50 -1.17 3.40
CA GLY A 9 70.12 -0.72 3.25
C GLY A 9 69.25 -1.41 2.21
N ARG A 10 68.50 -2.45 2.63
CA ARG A 10 67.17 -2.78 2.07
C ARG A 10 66.29 -3.40 3.16
N ARG A 11 65.78 -2.61 4.09
CA ARG A 11 64.78 -3.09 5.07
C ARG A 11 63.71 -2.06 5.44
N TRP A 12 63.13 -1.39 4.44
CA TRP A 12 62.04 -0.41 4.68
C TRP A 12 60.98 -0.41 3.57
N ARG A 13 60.57 -1.58 3.04
CA ARG A 13 59.40 -1.67 2.13
C ARG A 13 58.34 -2.72 2.50
N LYS A 14 58.65 -3.80 3.22
CA LYS A 14 57.67 -4.88 3.49
C LYS A 14 56.55 -4.52 4.50
N GLY A 15 56.82 -3.73 5.54
CA GLY A 15 55.85 -3.50 6.63
C GLY A 15 54.71 -2.52 6.32
N LYS A 16 54.86 -1.63 5.32
CA LYS A 16 53.78 -0.68 4.95
C LYS A 16 52.66 -1.35 4.14
N ASP A 17 52.98 -2.37 3.35
CA ASP A 17 52.00 -3.06 2.50
C ASP A 17 51.14 -4.06 3.27
N GLU A 18 51.68 -4.70 4.32
CA GLU A 18 50.92 -5.61 5.19
C GLU A 18 49.87 -4.86 6.03
N ARG A 19 50.23 -3.73 6.65
CA ARG A 19 49.28 -2.85 7.37
C ARG A 19 48.17 -2.30 6.47
N LYS A 20 48.47 -2.09 5.18
CA LYS A 20 47.48 -1.62 4.19
C LYS A 20 46.53 -2.74 3.75
N LYS A 21 47.00 -3.99 3.71
CA LYS A 21 46.18 -5.19 3.44
C LYS A 21 45.27 -5.55 4.61
N GLU A 22 45.75 -5.41 5.85
CA GLU A 22 44.96 -5.70 7.05
C GLU A 22 43.81 -4.69 7.22
N ARG A 23 44.10 -3.39 7.07
CA ARG A 23 43.07 -2.33 7.07
C ARG A 23 42.01 -2.49 5.97
N LYS A 24 42.37 -3.08 4.82
CA LYS A 24 41.41 -3.41 3.75
C LYS A 24 40.49 -4.58 4.12
N ARG A 25 41.03 -5.62 4.75
CA ARG A 25 40.26 -6.78 5.23
C ARG A 25 39.26 -6.39 6.32
N ASP A 26 39.68 -5.55 7.27
CA ASP A 26 38.80 -5.03 8.33
C ASP A 26 37.65 -4.17 7.77
N GLY A 27 37.92 -3.44 6.68
CA GLY A 27 36.92 -2.65 5.97
C GLY A 27 35.85 -3.52 5.30
N GLU A 28 36.29 -4.58 4.60
CA GLU A 28 35.39 -5.51 3.91
C GLU A 28 34.52 -6.32 4.88
N GLU A 29 35.06 -6.73 6.04
CA GLU A 29 34.31 -7.48 7.03
C GLU A 29 33.23 -6.62 7.71
N LYS A 30 33.56 -5.35 8.02
CA LYS A 30 32.58 -4.37 8.50
C LYS A 30 31.48 -4.09 7.47
N GLU A 31 31.81 -4.06 6.18
CA GLU A 31 30.83 -3.86 5.12
C GLU A 31 29.90 -5.08 4.95
N LYS A 32 30.45 -6.30 5.04
CA LYS A 32 29.67 -7.55 5.04
C LYS A 32 28.70 -7.62 6.22
N GLY A 33 29.12 -7.20 7.41
CA GLY A 33 28.25 -7.08 8.60
C GLY A 33 27.09 -6.11 8.40
N LYS A 34 27.36 -4.91 7.84
CA LYS A 34 26.33 -3.91 7.50
C LYS A 34 25.33 -4.42 6.47
N LYS A 35 25.80 -5.11 5.42
CA LYS A 35 24.94 -5.72 4.39
C LYS A 35 24.02 -6.80 4.99
N LYS A 36 24.55 -7.68 5.86
CA LYS A 36 23.76 -8.70 6.57
C LYS A 36 22.68 -8.09 7.49
N GLY A 37 23.02 -7.04 8.24
CA GLY A 37 22.07 -6.32 9.09
C GLY A 37 20.95 -5.65 8.29
N ARG A 38 21.28 -5.03 7.15
CA ARG A 38 20.31 -4.44 6.22
C ARG A 38 19.38 -5.50 5.61
N TRP A 39 19.91 -6.67 5.28
CA TRP A 39 19.14 -7.81 4.76
C TRP A 39 18.14 -8.36 5.78
N ARG A 40 18.54 -8.49 7.04
CA ARG A 40 17.65 -8.89 8.16
C ARG A 40 16.53 -7.87 8.41
N LYS A 41 16.85 -6.57 8.38
CA LYS A 41 15.83 -5.50 8.49
C LYS A 41 14.85 -5.51 7.33
N ARG A 42 15.31 -5.75 6.10
CA ARG A 42 14.46 -5.91 4.91
C ARG A 42 13.56 -7.14 5.00
N LYS A 43 14.08 -8.29 5.46
CA LYS A 43 13.26 -9.49 5.71
C LYS A 43 12.19 -9.27 6.77
N ARG A 44 12.52 -8.57 7.87
CA ARG A 44 11.53 -8.20 8.90
C ARG A 44 10.47 -7.23 8.39
N LYS A 45 10.85 -6.22 7.59
CA LYS A 45 9.88 -5.35 6.91
C LYS A 45 9.02 -6.15 5.95
N LYS A 46 9.59 -7.01 5.11
CA LYS A 46 8.85 -7.90 4.20
C LYS A 46 7.87 -8.81 4.94
N LYS A 47 8.31 -9.44 6.03
CA LYS A 47 7.44 -10.29 6.88
C LYS A 47 6.34 -9.48 7.61
N LYS A 48 6.59 -8.19 7.90
CA LYS A 48 5.58 -7.27 8.44
C LYS A 48 4.57 -6.85 7.37
N MET A 49 4.99 -6.71 6.10
CA MET A 49 4.10 -6.45 4.97
C MET A 49 3.35 -7.71 4.51
N GLU A 50 3.90 -8.92 4.72
CA GLU A 50 3.24 -10.21 4.45
C GLU A 50 2.15 -10.57 5.46
N LYS A 51 2.05 -9.85 6.59
CA LYS A 51 0.78 -9.72 7.32
C LYS A 51 -0.13 -8.71 6.61
N LYS A 52 -0.21 -8.85 5.28
CA LYS A 52 -1.15 -8.14 4.43
C LYS A 52 -2.50 -8.77 4.78
N LEU A 53 -3.34 -7.99 5.45
CA LEU A 53 -4.68 -8.28 5.94
C LEU A 53 -5.26 -9.58 5.33
N ASP A 54 -5.24 -10.66 6.11
CA ASP A 54 -6.00 -11.87 5.82
C ASP A 54 -7.45 -11.52 6.18
N ILE A 55 -8.13 -10.83 5.26
CA ILE A 55 -9.53 -10.42 5.44
C ILE A 55 -10.34 -11.67 5.15
N ASP A 56 -10.92 -12.25 6.20
CA ASP A 56 -11.87 -13.34 6.07
C ASP A 56 -13.12 -12.83 5.37
N VAL A 57 -13.38 -13.35 4.17
CA VAL A 57 -14.44 -12.86 3.30
C VAL A 57 -15.69 -13.69 3.54
N ASN A 58 -16.81 -13.04 3.83
CA ASN A 58 -18.06 -13.76 3.97
C ASN A 58 -18.57 -14.20 2.58
N PRO A 59 -18.63 -15.52 2.28
CA PRO A 59 -19.02 -16.02 0.97
C PRO A 59 -20.50 -15.78 0.68
N GLU A 60 -21.37 -15.75 1.69
CA GLU A 60 -22.80 -15.47 1.52
C GLU A 60 -23.02 -14.03 1.05
N LEU A 61 -22.25 -13.09 1.63
CA LEU A 61 -22.32 -11.68 1.25
C LEU A 61 -21.76 -11.44 -0.15
N LEU A 62 -20.64 -12.09 -0.50
CA LEU A 62 -20.12 -12.07 -1.88
C LEU A 62 -21.14 -12.60 -2.89
N GLN A 63 -21.79 -13.73 -2.57
CA GLN A 63 -22.85 -14.27 -3.42
C GLN A 63 -24.04 -13.32 -3.49
N PHE A 64 -24.44 -12.69 -2.39
CA PHE A 64 -25.53 -11.73 -2.35
C PHE A 64 -25.27 -10.52 -3.26
N LEU A 65 -24.05 -9.99 -3.27
CA LEU A 65 -23.66 -8.85 -4.12
C LEU A 65 -23.68 -9.19 -5.62
N ASN A 66 -23.34 -10.45 -5.97
CA ASN A 66 -23.22 -10.95 -7.34
C ASN A 66 -24.50 -11.56 -7.93
N LYS A 67 -25.52 -11.86 -7.11
CA LYS A 67 -26.79 -12.45 -7.59
C LYS A 67 -27.58 -11.46 -8.45
N GLU A 68 -28.23 -11.94 -9.51
CA GLU A 68 -29.07 -11.16 -10.44
C GLU A 68 -30.44 -10.71 -9.87
N LEU A 69 -30.68 -10.84 -8.56
CA LEU A 69 -32.01 -10.55 -8.01
C LEU A 69 -32.26 -9.05 -7.89
N ALA A 70 -33.39 -8.62 -8.46
CA ALA A 70 -33.93 -7.25 -8.51
C ALA A 70 -34.47 -6.77 -7.14
N GLY A 71 -33.70 -6.94 -6.06
CA GLY A 71 -34.08 -6.55 -4.70
C GLY A 71 -33.48 -5.21 -4.28
N GLY A 72 -34.27 -4.36 -3.61
CA GLY A 72 -33.79 -3.08 -3.07
C GLY A 72 -32.64 -3.24 -2.07
N GLU A 73 -32.60 -4.35 -1.32
CA GLU A 73 -31.52 -4.66 -0.38
C GLU A 73 -30.15 -4.79 -1.07
N ARG A 74 -30.12 -5.31 -2.31
CA ARG A 74 -28.88 -5.40 -3.08
C ARG A 74 -28.37 -4.00 -3.42
N LEU A 75 -29.25 -3.09 -3.85
CA LEU A 75 -28.88 -1.71 -4.15
C LEU A 75 -28.29 -1.02 -2.91
N VAL A 76 -28.92 -1.20 -1.75
CA VAL A 76 -28.43 -0.65 -0.48
C VAL A 76 -27.06 -1.23 -0.12
N ALA A 77 -26.83 -2.53 -0.33
CA ALA A 77 -25.53 -3.14 -0.09
C ALA A 77 -24.45 -2.60 -1.05
N HIS A 78 -24.78 -2.40 -2.32
CA HIS A 78 -23.88 -1.79 -3.30
C HIS A 78 -23.51 -0.35 -2.93
N GLU A 79 -24.51 0.45 -2.54
CA GLU A 79 -24.30 1.82 -2.05
C GLU A 79 -23.42 1.83 -0.80
N PHE A 80 -23.65 0.90 0.15
CA PHE A 80 -22.85 0.77 1.36
C PHE A 80 -21.36 0.55 1.03
N PHE A 81 -21.03 -0.43 0.19
CA PHE A 81 -19.63 -0.70 -0.16
C PHE A 81 -19.02 0.42 -1.00
N LEU A 82 -19.79 1.07 -1.87
CA LEU A 82 -19.35 2.25 -2.60
C LEU A 82 -18.99 3.40 -1.66
N ILE A 83 -19.81 3.66 -0.63
CA ILE A 83 -19.52 4.67 0.40
C ILE A 83 -18.23 4.33 1.14
N LEU A 84 -17.99 3.05 1.50
CA LEU A 84 -16.73 2.65 2.15
C LEU A 84 -15.51 2.94 1.27
N ALA A 85 -15.59 2.62 -0.03
CA ALA A 85 -14.52 2.82 -0.98
C ALA A 85 -14.23 4.31 -1.27
N VAL A 86 -15.26 5.17 -1.30
CA VAL A 86 -15.14 6.55 -1.80
C VAL A 86 -15.13 7.60 -0.67
N CYS A 87 -15.96 7.45 0.37
CA CYS A 87 -16.12 8.41 1.46
C CYS A 87 -15.02 8.27 2.52
N ASN A 88 -13.80 8.62 2.16
CA ASN A 88 -12.60 8.60 3.00
C ASN A 88 -11.59 9.64 2.48
N THR A 89 -10.33 9.61 2.92
CA THR A 89 -9.21 10.41 2.37
C THR A 89 -8.03 9.52 1.93
N VAL A 90 -8.28 8.22 1.78
CA VAL A 90 -7.26 7.21 1.50
C VAL A 90 -6.77 7.36 0.06
N ILE A 91 -5.46 7.31 -0.12
CA ILE A 91 -4.77 7.35 -1.41
C ILE A 91 -4.29 5.93 -1.77
N PRO A 92 -4.73 5.38 -2.92
CA PRO A 92 -4.22 4.11 -3.43
C PRO A 92 -2.82 4.28 -4.03
N ILE A 93 -1.88 3.42 -3.62
CA ILE A 93 -0.55 3.29 -4.21
C ILE A 93 -0.50 1.99 -4.99
N VAL A 94 -0.60 2.11 -6.31
CA VAL A 94 -0.50 0.98 -7.23
C VAL A 94 0.95 0.52 -7.31
N THR A 95 1.24 -0.69 -6.83
CA THR A 95 2.55 -1.32 -7.00
C THR A 95 2.46 -2.32 -8.13
N HIS A 96 3.16 -2.07 -9.24
CA HIS A 96 3.37 -3.08 -10.27
C HIS A 96 4.30 -4.15 -9.70
N ARG A 97 3.73 -5.28 -9.26
CA ARG A 97 4.54 -6.45 -9.01
C ARG A 97 4.75 -7.10 -10.37
N GLN A 98 5.82 -6.72 -11.08
CA GLN A 98 6.27 -7.55 -12.19
C GLN A 98 6.46 -8.95 -11.64
N SER A 99 5.63 -9.89 -12.10
CA SER A 99 5.82 -11.29 -11.81
C SER A 99 7.16 -11.68 -12.42
N LEU A 100 8.21 -11.68 -11.59
CA LEU A 100 9.46 -12.34 -11.94
C LEU A 100 9.26 -13.85 -11.67
N SER A 101 8.28 -14.44 -12.36
CA SER A 101 8.14 -15.88 -12.51
C SER A 101 9.09 -16.32 -13.63
N PHE A 102 10.38 -16.38 -13.31
CA PHE A 102 11.25 -17.34 -13.98
C PHE A 102 10.87 -18.70 -13.41
N MET A 103 9.97 -19.38 -14.11
CA MET A 103 9.76 -20.84 -14.19
C MET A 103 8.26 -21.17 -14.23
N GLY A 104 7.81 -21.56 -15.43
CA GLY A 104 6.77 -22.56 -15.64
C GLY A 104 5.31 -22.17 -15.41
N SER A 105 4.54 -22.26 -16.50
CA SER A 105 3.09 -22.45 -16.61
C SER A 105 2.14 -21.33 -16.15
N GLU A 106 1.48 -20.81 -17.19
CA GLU A 106 0.09 -20.39 -17.27
C GLU A 106 -0.28 -18.99 -16.75
N PHE A 107 -0.83 -18.22 -17.71
CA PHE A 107 -1.45 -16.92 -17.62
C PHE A 107 -1.95 -16.56 -16.21
N HIS A 108 -1.20 -15.70 -15.54
CA HIS A 108 -1.69 -14.99 -14.37
C HIS A 108 -1.78 -13.53 -14.78
N GLU A 109 -3.00 -13.00 -14.89
CA GLU A 109 -3.22 -11.57 -15.06
C GLU A 109 -2.35 -10.82 -14.05
N ASP A 110 -1.70 -9.75 -14.51
CA ASP A 110 -0.85 -8.89 -13.71
C ASP A 110 -1.59 -8.46 -12.43
N ALA A 111 -1.38 -9.21 -11.33
CA ALA A 111 -2.09 -8.99 -10.09
C ALA A 111 -1.64 -7.64 -9.51
N LYS A 112 -2.41 -6.59 -9.84
CA LYS A 112 -2.20 -5.21 -9.42
C LYS A 112 -2.32 -5.14 -7.91
N ALA A 113 -1.18 -5.09 -7.22
CA ALA A 113 -1.17 -4.95 -5.77
C ALA A 113 -1.35 -3.48 -5.41
N ILE A 114 -2.52 -3.12 -4.84
CA ILE A 114 -2.79 -1.79 -4.32
C ILE A 114 -2.46 -1.76 -2.83
N ASP A 115 -1.73 -0.73 -2.41
CA ASP A 115 -1.48 -0.40 -1.00
C ASP A 115 -2.24 0.88 -0.65
N TYR A 116 -3.04 0.83 0.41
CA TYR A 116 -3.92 1.93 0.80
C TYR A 116 -3.26 2.78 1.89
N GLN A 117 -2.95 4.04 1.58
CA GLN A 117 -2.33 4.98 2.52
C GLN A 117 -3.31 6.06 2.94
N GLY A 118 -3.39 6.37 4.23
CA GLY A 118 -4.29 7.41 4.74
C GLY A 118 -3.89 7.84 6.14
N GLU A 119 -4.47 8.94 6.60
CA GLU A 119 -4.17 9.51 7.92
C GLU A 119 -4.69 8.65 9.07
N SER A 120 -5.73 7.86 8.81
CA SER A 120 -6.39 7.04 9.81
C SER A 120 -6.48 5.57 9.38
N SER A 121 -6.13 4.68 10.31
CA SER A 121 -6.05 3.23 10.06
C SER A 121 -7.41 2.57 9.85
N ASP A 122 -8.46 3.13 10.43
CA ASP A 122 -9.85 2.69 10.21
C ASP A 122 -10.29 2.94 8.77
N GLY A 123 -10.00 4.12 8.21
CA GLY A 123 -10.26 4.45 6.82
C GLY A 123 -9.56 3.50 5.87
N GLN A 124 -8.29 3.19 6.13
CA GLN A 124 -7.54 2.20 5.35
C GLN A 124 -8.16 0.80 5.41
N ALA A 125 -8.55 0.36 6.61
CA ALA A 125 -9.18 -0.95 6.81
C ALA A 125 -10.53 -1.06 6.08
N LEU A 126 -11.36 -0.01 6.12
CA LEU A 126 -12.64 0.03 5.41
C LEU A 126 -12.47 -0.03 3.89
N VAL A 127 -11.52 0.71 3.32
CA VAL A 127 -11.23 0.65 1.88
C VAL A 127 -10.65 -0.71 1.47
N ALA A 128 -9.76 -1.26 2.30
CA ALA A 128 -9.23 -2.60 2.07
C ALA A 128 -10.34 -3.67 2.10
N ALA A 129 -11.25 -3.60 3.07
CA ALA A 129 -12.41 -4.48 3.14
C ALA A 129 -13.30 -4.33 1.90
N ALA A 130 -13.64 -3.10 1.48
CA ALA A 130 -14.45 -2.85 0.28
C ALA A 130 -13.80 -3.45 -0.98
N SER A 131 -12.47 -3.35 -1.12
CA SER A 131 -11.75 -3.91 -2.27
C SER A 131 -11.89 -5.43 -2.39
N VAL A 132 -11.97 -6.13 -1.26
CA VAL A 132 -12.15 -7.59 -1.22
C VAL A 132 -13.55 -8.01 -1.66
N TYR A 133 -14.54 -7.15 -1.47
CA TYR A 133 -15.91 -7.35 -1.98
C TYR A 133 -16.11 -6.83 -3.42
N GLY A 134 -15.04 -6.46 -4.12
CA GLY A 134 -15.11 -5.99 -5.51
C GLY A 134 -15.27 -4.49 -5.68
N TYR A 135 -15.14 -3.68 -4.61
CA TYR A 135 -15.21 -2.22 -4.65
C TYR A 135 -13.83 -1.62 -4.44
N THR A 136 -13.02 -1.65 -5.50
CA THR A 136 -11.59 -1.33 -5.42
C THR A 136 -11.33 0.13 -5.75
N LEU A 137 -10.89 0.91 -4.75
CA LEU A 137 -10.39 2.26 -4.99
C LEU A 137 -9.07 2.17 -5.77
N ASN A 138 -9.09 2.66 -7.01
CA ASN A 138 -7.98 2.55 -7.96
C ASN A 138 -7.14 3.82 -8.01
N GLU A 139 -7.80 4.98 -8.07
CA GLU A 139 -7.15 6.28 -8.16
C GLU A 139 -7.95 7.30 -7.35
N ARG A 140 -7.24 8.26 -6.77
CA ARG A 140 -7.85 9.38 -6.07
C ARG A 140 -7.05 10.63 -6.30
N THR A 141 -7.74 11.68 -6.73
CA THR A 141 -7.17 13.02 -6.89
C THR A 141 -8.04 14.04 -6.16
N SER A 142 -7.68 15.32 -6.22
CA SER A 142 -8.51 16.40 -5.68
C SER A 142 -9.80 16.65 -6.49
N SER A 143 -9.86 16.21 -7.75
CA SER A 143 -11.00 16.48 -8.64
C SER A 143 -11.84 15.25 -8.98
N HIS A 144 -11.28 14.05 -8.88
CA HIS A 144 -11.98 12.82 -9.24
C HIS A 144 -11.46 11.61 -8.47
N ILE A 145 -12.31 10.58 -8.43
CA ILE A 145 -12.05 9.29 -7.82
C ILE A 145 -12.36 8.22 -8.86
N VAL A 146 -11.49 7.22 -8.96
CA VAL A 146 -11.69 6.06 -9.83
C VAL A 146 -11.84 4.84 -8.95
N VAL A 147 -12.99 4.19 -9.06
CA VAL A 147 -13.32 2.97 -8.32
C VAL A 147 -13.68 1.88 -9.32
N ASP A 148 -13.23 0.67 -9.07
CA ASP A 148 -13.71 -0.53 -9.75
C ASP A 148 -14.86 -1.11 -8.93
N VAL A 149 -16.03 -1.27 -9.55
CA VAL A 149 -17.24 -1.79 -8.93
C VAL A 149 -17.58 -3.10 -9.63
N ILE A 150 -17.20 -4.22 -9.00
CA ILE A 150 -17.45 -5.59 -9.46
C ILE A 150 -16.96 -5.78 -10.91
N GLY A 151 -15.74 -5.30 -11.20
CA GLY A 151 -15.12 -5.39 -12.52
C GLY A 151 -15.44 -4.24 -13.47
N GLU A 152 -16.34 -3.33 -13.10
CA GLU A 152 -16.65 -2.15 -13.90
C GLU A 152 -15.97 -0.90 -13.36
N LYS A 153 -15.14 -0.26 -14.19
CA LYS A 153 -14.43 0.97 -13.82
C LYS A 153 -15.39 2.17 -13.86
N LEU A 154 -15.62 2.77 -12.70
CA LEU A 154 -16.42 3.97 -12.52
C LEU A 154 -15.54 5.16 -12.16
N MET A 155 -15.63 6.23 -12.96
CA MET A 155 -14.99 7.51 -12.68
C MET A 155 -16.03 8.48 -12.09
N LEU A 156 -15.69 9.05 -10.94
CA LEU A 156 -16.55 9.89 -10.13
C LEU A 156 -15.91 11.25 -9.95
N ASP A 157 -16.64 12.32 -10.26
CA ASP A 157 -16.16 13.68 -10.05
C ASP A 157 -16.32 14.09 -8.59
N LEU A 158 -15.22 14.44 -7.93
CA LEU A 158 -15.21 14.90 -6.54
C LEU A 158 -15.43 16.41 -6.50
N GLN A 159 -16.62 16.84 -6.09
CA GLN A 159 -17.00 18.25 -5.98
C GLN A 159 -16.65 18.84 -4.62
N GLY A 160 -16.64 18.01 -3.57
CA GLY A 160 -16.35 18.44 -2.22
C GLY A 160 -16.02 17.27 -1.30
N LEU A 161 -15.19 17.53 -0.30
CA LEU A 161 -14.82 16.60 0.75
C LEU A 161 -14.80 17.36 2.07
N ASP A 162 -15.71 17.00 2.96
CA ASP A 162 -15.66 17.39 4.37
C ASP A 162 -14.93 16.28 5.12
N GLU A 163 -13.68 16.55 5.46
CA GLU A 163 -12.83 15.64 6.21
C GLU A 163 -13.40 15.34 7.60
N PHE A 164 -12.88 14.28 8.22
CA PHE A 164 -13.31 13.90 9.57
C PHE A 164 -13.01 15.01 10.58
N ASP A 165 -14.06 15.63 11.10
CA ASP A 165 -13.98 16.60 12.18
C ASP A 165 -14.43 15.96 13.50
N ARG A 166 -13.67 16.19 14.58
CA ARG A 166 -13.95 15.56 15.90
C ARG A 166 -15.22 16.08 16.58
N VAL A 167 -15.66 17.29 16.25
CA VAL A 167 -16.89 17.90 16.76
C VAL A 167 -18.08 17.31 16.00
N ARG A 168 -18.01 17.27 14.66
CA ARG A 168 -19.03 16.68 13.80
C ARG A 168 -19.10 15.15 13.89
N LYS A 169 -17.97 14.48 14.13
CA LYS A 169 -17.78 13.02 14.18
C LYS A 169 -18.26 12.29 12.90
N ARG A 170 -18.11 12.93 11.74
CA ARG A 170 -18.46 12.36 10.44
C ARG A 170 -17.57 12.91 9.33
N THR A 171 -17.49 12.17 8.24
CA THR A 171 -16.86 12.53 6.97
C THR A 171 -17.94 12.49 5.89
N SER A 172 -17.92 13.44 4.97
CA SER A 172 -18.82 13.43 3.81
C SER A 172 -18.12 13.83 2.53
N VAL A 173 -18.58 13.29 1.41
CA VAL A 173 -18.10 13.59 0.07
C VAL A 173 -19.28 13.99 -0.81
N VAL A 174 -19.06 14.98 -1.66
CA VAL A 174 -20.00 15.39 -2.70
C VAL A 174 -19.46 14.88 -4.03
N ILE A 175 -20.20 13.97 -4.66
CA ILE A 175 -19.78 13.28 -5.87
C ILE A 175 -20.78 13.58 -6.98
N ARG A 176 -20.27 13.84 -8.19
CA ARG A 176 -21.06 13.83 -9.41
C ARG A 176 -20.79 12.54 -10.18
N PHE A 177 -21.85 11.79 -10.45
CA PHE A 177 -21.83 10.61 -11.30
C PHE A 177 -21.79 10.99 -12.78
N PRO A 178 -21.35 10.09 -13.68
CA PRO A 178 -21.27 10.34 -15.13
C PRO A 178 -22.58 10.81 -15.78
N TYR A 179 -23.73 10.47 -15.19
CA TYR A 179 -25.05 10.90 -15.65
C TYR A 179 -25.51 12.26 -15.06
N ASN A 180 -24.57 13.10 -14.60
CA ASN A 180 -24.80 14.42 -13.98
C ASN A 180 -25.66 14.42 -12.71
N PHE A 181 -25.84 13.26 -12.08
CA PHE A 181 -26.47 13.15 -10.77
C PHE A 181 -25.45 13.45 -9.66
N VAL A 182 -25.83 14.30 -8.71
CA VAL A 182 -24.97 14.68 -7.58
C VAL A 182 -25.47 14.04 -6.30
N VAL A 183 -24.58 13.35 -5.59
CA VAL A 183 -24.87 12.64 -4.33
C VAL A 183 -23.96 13.15 -3.24
N VAL A 184 -24.52 13.33 -2.05
CA VAL A 184 -23.75 13.47 -0.82
C VAL A 184 -23.70 12.13 -0.12
N MET A 185 -22.51 11.56 0.01
CA MET A 185 -22.27 10.33 0.75
C MET A 185 -21.58 10.67 2.07
N GLY A 186 -21.94 9.97 3.13
CA GLY A 186 -21.39 10.24 4.46
C GLY A 186 -21.22 8.99 5.30
N LYS A 187 -20.22 9.02 6.18
CA LYS A 187 -20.01 8.03 7.23
C LYS A 187 -19.62 8.73 8.53
N GLY A 188 -20.00 8.17 9.67
CA GLY A 188 -19.70 8.78 10.97
C GLY A 188 -20.27 7.99 12.13
N ALA A 189 -20.20 8.58 13.33
CA ALA A 189 -20.78 8.00 14.52
C ALA A 189 -22.32 8.01 14.46
N ASP A 190 -22.95 6.97 15.00
CA ASP A 190 -24.41 6.81 15.02
C ASP A 190 -25.11 8.05 15.61
N SER A 191 -24.60 8.60 16.72
CA SER A 191 -25.16 9.81 17.34
C SER A 191 -25.18 11.01 16.40
N SER A 192 -24.20 11.12 15.51
CA SER A 192 -24.05 12.23 14.56
C SER A 192 -24.79 12.00 13.24
N MET A 193 -24.97 10.73 12.85
CA MET A 193 -25.68 10.34 11.63
C MET A 193 -27.19 10.25 11.88
N LEU A 194 -27.62 9.64 12.97
CA LEU A 194 -29.04 9.53 13.31
C LEU A 194 -29.69 10.91 13.57
N GLY A 195 -28.93 11.87 14.10
CA GLY A 195 -29.43 13.23 14.32
C GLY A 195 -29.67 14.06 13.05
N ILE A 196 -29.27 13.58 11.87
CA ILE A 196 -29.49 14.25 10.59
C ILE A 196 -30.43 13.47 9.66
N LEU A 197 -30.88 12.28 10.06
CA LEU A 197 -31.89 11.52 9.34
C LEU A 197 -33.27 12.08 9.70
N SER A 198 -34.06 12.44 8.69
CA SER A 198 -35.43 12.96 8.82
C SER A 198 -36.46 11.84 8.80
#